data_AF-A0A943GFY2-F1
#
_entry.id   AF-A0A943GFY2-F1
#
_cell.length_a   1.000
_cell.length_b   1.000
_cell.length_c   1.000
_cell.angle_alpha   90.00
_cell.angle_beta   90.00
_cell.angle_gamma   90.00
#
_symmetry.space_group_name_H-M   'P 1'
#
loop_
_entity.id
_entity.type
_entity.pdbx_description
1 polymer ?
#
loop_
_entity_poly.entity_id
_entity_poly.type
_entity_poly.pdbx_seq_one_letter_code
_entity_poly.pdbx_strand_id
1 'polypeptide(L)'
;GWPQVLTSETNNLTEVVEGLDITLKSTGETSLTVTNDKEALKENIQAVVDAINTLRGKIKELTKVDSDKEVSSPEVNDSTGLLKLQSQFTWQMGSALTGNYGVQLMTTRLKNLTAESADGFVGRANKDDVINDLFTNWAQIGIGTVADESDPEAGLLRIDEEALDKAIEEDIRNVAELFSADLEGTTNSSDFNVASVGTRAKAGVYDVKYDVVEYTDPDTGEIKTKLGDVYINGVKASTDSAFPGRYTVGDLDNDAAGLAIQFTEADLKAGSHSGQVRVKQGKVGEMIDFLTAELQPVVDQHTENAGTIPRLIYEYSDPKYGIIAGIDKKIERETTRLALWEQRQRAQFNRLDTLLTKMNQTMESNAAALGQLSSSSSSS
;
A
#
# COMPACT_ATOMS: atom_id res chain seq x y z
N GLY A 1 -48.49 -12.23 4.85
CA GLY A 1 -48.32 -12.76 6.22
C GLY A 1 -49.60 -12.52 6.99
N TRP A 2 -49.86 -13.32 8.02
CA TRP A 2 -50.96 -13.06 8.96
C TRP A 2 -50.63 -11.83 9.82
N PRO A 3 -51.61 -11.02 10.23
CA PRO A 3 -51.36 -9.88 11.09
C PRO A 3 -50.76 -10.35 12.43
N GLN A 4 -49.60 -9.82 12.78
CA GLN A 4 -49.00 -10.03 14.11
C GLN A 4 -49.45 -8.90 15.05
N VAL A 5 -49.91 -9.29 16.23
CA VAL A 5 -50.24 -8.35 17.31
C VAL A 5 -49.09 -8.38 18.30
N LEU A 6 -48.53 -7.21 18.59
CA LEU A 6 -47.37 -7.03 19.44
C LEU A 6 -47.72 -6.08 20.58
N THR A 7 -47.22 -6.37 21.78
CA THR A 7 -47.45 -5.57 22.99
C THR A 7 -46.10 -5.09 23.49
N SER A 8 -46.00 -3.82 23.86
CA SER A 8 -44.79 -3.22 24.43
C SER A 8 -45.13 -2.36 25.64
N GLU A 9 -44.22 -2.30 26.60
CA GLU A 9 -44.32 -1.41 27.77
C GLU A 9 -43.92 0.04 27.42
N THR A 10 -43.21 0.25 26.31
CA THR A 10 -42.73 1.57 25.89
C THR A 10 -43.12 1.90 24.44
N ASN A 11 -43.12 3.20 24.13
CA ASN A 11 -43.35 3.71 22.78
C ASN A 11 -42.09 3.64 21.88
N ASN A 12 -40.95 3.14 22.37
CA ASN A 12 -39.75 2.93 21.57
C ASN A 12 -39.51 1.43 21.41
N LEU A 13 -39.65 0.94 20.19
CA LEU A 13 -39.58 -0.48 19.85
C LEU A 13 -38.26 -0.73 19.11
N THR A 14 -37.32 -1.42 19.72
CA THR A 14 -35.98 -1.67 19.15
C THR A 14 -35.77 -3.12 18.72
N GLU A 15 -36.64 -4.04 19.16
CA GLU A 15 -36.50 -5.50 18.95
C GLU A 15 -37.70 -6.13 18.25
N VAL A 16 -38.65 -5.31 17.83
CA VAL A 16 -39.90 -5.79 17.19
C VAL A 16 -39.64 -6.22 15.75
N VAL A 17 -38.80 -5.48 15.05
CA VAL A 17 -38.26 -5.86 13.75
C VAL A 17 -36.76 -5.70 13.87
N GLU A 18 -36.01 -6.77 13.58
CA GLU A 18 -34.56 -6.77 13.65
C GLU A 18 -33.98 -5.63 12.79
N GLY A 19 -33.10 -4.83 13.40
CA GLY A 19 -32.44 -3.69 12.75
C GLY A 19 -33.28 -2.41 12.64
N LEU A 20 -34.45 -2.33 13.25
CA LEU A 20 -35.29 -1.12 13.24
C LEU A 20 -35.60 -0.61 14.66
N ASP A 21 -35.31 0.68 14.86
CA ASP A 21 -35.80 1.45 16.00
C ASP A 21 -37.06 2.23 15.62
N ILE A 22 -38.21 1.82 16.15
CA ILE A 22 -39.52 2.39 15.83
C ILE A 22 -40.06 3.18 17.02
N THR A 23 -40.26 4.48 16.85
CA THR A 23 -40.91 5.34 17.86
C THR A 23 -42.39 5.58 17.53
N LEU A 24 -43.29 5.06 18.38
CA LEU A 24 -44.72 5.30 18.31
C LEU A 24 -45.08 6.70 18.84
N LYS A 25 -45.76 7.51 18.02
CA LYS A 25 -46.15 8.89 18.39
C LYS A 25 -47.65 9.04 18.70
N SER A 26 -48.50 8.32 17.99
CA SER A 26 -49.95 8.37 18.14
C SER A 26 -50.60 7.09 17.62
N THR A 27 -51.87 6.87 17.95
CA THR A 27 -52.66 5.77 17.41
C THR A 27 -53.01 6.01 15.94
N GLY A 28 -53.08 4.94 15.14
CA GLY A 28 -53.43 5.02 13.72
C GLY A 28 -52.85 3.86 12.90
N GLU A 29 -53.00 3.95 11.58
CA GLU A 29 -52.41 3.02 10.61
C GLU A 29 -51.34 3.76 9.80
N THR A 30 -50.21 3.12 9.56
CA THR A 30 -49.12 3.66 8.74
C THR A 30 -48.38 2.54 8.02
N SER A 31 -47.69 2.87 6.93
CA SER A 31 -46.82 1.96 6.20
C SER A 31 -45.35 2.34 6.41
N LEU A 32 -44.53 1.38 6.83
CA LEU A 32 -43.08 1.54 6.92
C LEU A 32 -42.43 0.88 5.70
N THR A 33 -41.54 1.59 5.01
CA THR A 33 -40.74 1.05 3.89
C THR A 33 -39.27 1.26 4.21
N VAL A 34 -38.48 0.20 4.11
CA VAL A 34 -37.03 0.24 4.24
C VAL A 34 -36.42 0.22 2.85
N THR A 35 -35.57 1.20 2.56
CA THR A 35 -34.88 1.33 1.27
C THR A 35 -33.39 1.55 1.53
N ASN A 36 -32.55 1.04 0.64
CA ASN A 36 -31.11 1.31 0.71
C ASN A 36 -30.85 2.80 0.42
N ASP A 37 -29.98 3.41 1.21
CA ASP A 37 -29.54 4.79 1.02
C ASP A 37 -28.39 4.85 0.01
N LYS A 38 -28.75 5.07 -1.26
CA LYS A 38 -27.79 5.12 -2.37
C LYS A 38 -26.90 6.36 -2.29
N GLU A 39 -27.43 7.50 -1.85
CA GLU A 39 -26.68 8.75 -1.76
C GLU A 39 -25.60 8.65 -0.69
N ALA A 40 -25.94 8.12 0.50
CA ALA A 40 -24.95 7.89 1.55
C ALA A 40 -23.83 6.93 1.10
N LEU A 41 -24.15 5.90 0.30
CA LEU A 41 -23.13 5.02 -0.27
C LEU A 41 -22.20 5.79 -1.22
N LYS A 42 -22.75 6.63 -2.11
CA LYS A 42 -21.95 7.45 -3.04
C LYS A 42 -21.04 8.42 -2.31
N GLU A 43 -21.54 9.12 -1.30
CA GLU A 43 -20.76 10.03 -0.47
C GLU A 43 -19.57 9.32 0.20
N ASN A 44 -19.79 8.11 0.72
CA ASN A 44 -18.73 7.30 1.31
C ASN A 44 -17.69 6.85 0.27
N ILE A 45 -18.14 6.43 -0.92
CA ILE A 45 -17.24 6.06 -2.03
C ILE A 45 -16.38 7.26 -2.44
N GLN A 46 -16.97 8.44 -2.59
CA GLN A 46 -16.25 9.67 -2.90
C GLN A 46 -15.20 9.99 -1.83
N ALA A 47 -15.55 9.88 -0.55
CA ALA A 47 -14.60 10.13 0.55
C ALA A 47 -13.39 9.18 0.51
N VAL A 48 -13.60 7.90 0.17
CA VAL A 48 -12.51 6.93 -0.01
C VAL A 48 -11.62 7.32 -1.19
N VAL A 49 -12.22 7.67 -2.33
CA VAL A 49 -11.48 8.08 -3.54
C VAL A 49 -10.66 9.35 -3.27
N ASP A 50 -11.23 10.33 -2.57
CA ASP A 50 -10.56 11.58 -2.20
C ASP A 50 -9.38 11.36 -1.25
N ALA A 51 -9.51 10.45 -0.28
CA ALA A 51 -8.42 10.09 0.62
C ALA A 51 -7.25 9.45 -0.16
N ILE A 52 -7.55 8.55 -1.09
CA ILE A 52 -6.54 7.91 -1.94
C ILE A 52 -5.90 8.94 -2.88
N ASN A 53 -6.68 9.85 -3.44
CA ASN A 53 -6.19 10.93 -4.29
C ASN A 53 -5.31 11.92 -3.52
N THR A 54 -5.63 12.19 -2.26
CA THR A 54 -4.77 12.99 -1.38
C THR A 54 -3.40 12.33 -1.21
N LEU A 55 -3.36 11.01 -0.96
CA LEU A 55 -2.12 10.26 -0.86
C LEU A 55 -1.34 10.25 -2.17
N ARG A 56 -2.00 9.89 -3.30
CA ARG A 56 -1.37 9.87 -4.62
C ARG A 56 -0.87 11.25 -5.04
N GLY A 57 -1.64 12.30 -4.76
CA GLY A 57 -1.26 13.68 -5.02
C GLY A 57 0.01 14.07 -4.25
N LYS A 58 0.10 13.72 -2.96
CA LYS A 58 1.30 13.95 -2.15
C LYS A 58 2.52 13.18 -2.67
N ILE A 59 2.34 11.92 -3.06
CA ILE A 59 3.41 11.12 -3.67
C ILE A 59 3.88 11.77 -4.98
N LYS A 60 2.95 12.17 -5.86
CA LYS A 60 3.28 12.88 -7.11
C LYS A 60 4.05 14.18 -6.83
N GLU A 61 3.60 15.00 -5.89
CA GLU A 61 4.28 16.24 -5.48
C GLU A 61 5.73 16.00 -5.05
N LEU A 62 5.97 14.95 -4.26
CA LEU A 62 7.31 14.62 -3.74
C LEU A 62 8.22 13.91 -4.74
N THR A 63 7.67 13.35 -5.84
CA THR A 63 8.42 12.56 -6.83
C THR A 63 8.49 13.21 -8.21
N LYS A 64 7.72 14.27 -8.45
CA LYS A 64 7.68 15.03 -9.70
C LYS A 64 9.08 15.48 -10.13
N VAL A 65 9.34 15.35 -11.43
CA VAL A 65 10.37 16.12 -12.12
C VAL A 65 9.74 17.43 -12.56
N ASP A 66 10.27 18.55 -12.07
CA ASP A 66 9.82 19.89 -12.41
C ASP A 66 10.70 20.48 -13.51
N SER A 67 10.30 20.24 -14.77
CA SER A 67 11.03 20.71 -15.96
C SER A 67 11.14 22.23 -16.05
N ASP A 68 10.23 22.94 -15.38
CA ASP A 68 10.14 24.40 -15.42
C ASP A 68 10.84 25.05 -14.22
N LYS A 69 11.37 24.24 -13.30
CA LYS A 69 12.13 24.73 -12.15
C LYS A 69 13.38 25.45 -12.65
N GLU A 70 13.49 26.73 -12.31
CA GLU A 70 14.73 27.47 -12.50
C GLU A 70 15.85 26.80 -11.72
N VAL A 71 16.74 26.13 -12.46
CA VAL A 71 17.99 25.60 -11.93
C VAL A 71 19.03 26.70 -11.99
N SER A 72 19.53 27.11 -10.83
CA SER A 72 20.63 28.07 -10.79
C SER A 72 21.89 27.40 -11.34
N SER A 73 22.66 28.11 -12.15
CA SER A 73 24.03 27.66 -12.43
C SER A 73 24.87 27.80 -11.15
N PRO A 74 25.93 27.00 -10.97
CA PRO A 74 26.80 27.13 -9.80
C PRO A 74 27.30 28.58 -9.67
N GLU A 75 26.94 29.25 -8.59
CA GLU A 75 27.43 30.61 -8.34
C GLU A 75 28.95 30.59 -8.16
N VAL A 76 29.66 31.53 -8.80
CA VAL A 76 31.10 31.73 -8.59
C VAL A 76 31.29 32.84 -7.55
N ASN A 77 32.27 32.68 -6.67
CA ASN A 77 32.70 33.75 -5.79
C ASN A 77 33.56 34.74 -6.58
N ASP A 78 33.03 35.94 -6.81
CA ASP A 78 33.68 37.01 -7.60
C ASP A 78 35.09 37.38 -7.10
N SER A 79 35.35 37.19 -5.81
CA SER A 79 36.64 37.53 -5.19
C SER A 79 37.71 36.43 -5.27
N THR A 80 37.29 35.17 -5.46
CA THR A 80 38.23 34.03 -5.48
C THR A 80 38.20 33.24 -6.79
N GLY A 81 37.20 33.46 -7.65
CA GLY A 81 36.96 32.67 -8.86
C GLY A 81 36.52 31.22 -8.60
N LEU A 82 36.25 30.87 -7.34
CA LEU A 82 35.87 29.52 -6.93
C LEU A 82 34.34 29.37 -6.91
N LEU A 83 33.83 28.19 -7.29
CA LEU A 83 32.40 27.88 -7.14
C LEU A 83 32.00 27.96 -5.65
N LYS A 84 30.90 28.64 -5.34
CA LYS A 84 30.24 28.55 -4.04
C LYS A 84 29.72 27.13 -3.87
N LEU A 85 29.92 26.56 -2.68
CA LEU A 85 29.31 25.31 -2.27
C LEU A 85 27.80 25.50 -2.17
N GLN A 86 27.09 25.25 -3.27
CA GLN A 86 25.65 25.09 -3.29
C GLN A 86 25.30 23.61 -3.41
N SER A 87 24.13 23.25 -2.90
CA SER A 87 23.62 21.89 -2.98
C SER A 87 23.40 21.49 -4.44
N GLN A 88 23.81 20.29 -4.84
CA GLN A 88 23.49 19.77 -6.19
C GLN A 88 21.97 19.71 -6.44
N PHE A 89 21.13 19.71 -5.39
CA PHE A 89 19.68 19.78 -5.49
C PHE A 89 19.15 21.12 -6.04
N THR A 90 19.89 22.23 -5.93
CA THR A 90 19.49 23.50 -6.56
C THR A 90 19.71 23.50 -8.06
N TRP A 91 20.46 22.53 -8.58
CA TRP A 91 20.84 22.42 -9.99
C TRP A 91 20.09 21.31 -10.73
N GLN A 92 19.13 20.65 -10.07
CA GLN A 92 18.36 19.55 -10.63
C GLN A 92 16.85 19.85 -10.64
N MET A 93 16.21 19.41 -11.72
CA MET A 93 14.77 19.53 -11.95
C MET A 93 13.95 18.53 -11.12
N GLY A 94 14.56 17.48 -10.55
CA GLY A 94 13.86 16.52 -9.67
C GLY A 94 13.50 17.09 -8.29
N SER A 95 12.34 16.72 -7.78
CA SER A 95 11.99 16.81 -6.35
C SER A 95 12.83 15.84 -5.49
N ALA A 96 12.79 16.00 -4.17
CA ALA A 96 13.66 15.29 -3.22
C ALA A 96 13.54 13.76 -3.28
N LEU A 97 12.36 13.22 -3.66
CA LEU A 97 12.13 11.78 -3.77
C LEU A 97 12.05 11.28 -5.22
N THR A 98 12.48 12.11 -6.19
CA THR A 98 12.54 11.70 -7.60
C THR A 98 13.45 10.48 -7.76
N GLY A 99 12.91 9.39 -8.30
CA GLY A 99 13.66 8.15 -8.48
C GLY A 99 13.90 7.35 -7.20
N ASN A 100 13.28 7.72 -6.08
CA ASN A 100 13.37 6.93 -4.86
C ASN A 100 12.63 5.58 -5.02
N TYR A 101 13.38 4.48 -4.94
CA TYR A 101 12.86 3.13 -5.17
C TYR A 101 11.70 2.75 -4.23
N GLY A 102 11.77 3.09 -2.93
CA GLY A 102 10.70 2.68 -2.01
C GLY A 102 9.42 3.47 -2.22
N VAL A 103 9.52 4.76 -2.57
CA VAL A 103 8.32 5.53 -2.97
C VAL A 103 7.74 5.01 -4.29
N GLN A 104 8.57 4.61 -5.25
CA GLN A 104 8.11 3.97 -6.50
C GLN A 104 7.43 2.62 -6.24
N LEU A 105 7.97 1.80 -5.33
CA LEU A 105 7.38 0.53 -4.93
C LEU A 105 6.03 0.75 -4.26
N MET A 106 5.93 1.69 -3.32
CA MET A 106 4.67 2.07 -2.68
C MET A 106 3.64 2.54 -3.71
N THR A 107 4.05 3.39 -4.65
CA THR A 107 3.17 3.88 -5.73
C THR A 107 2.68 2.73 -6.61
N THR A 108 3.55 1.79 -6.95
CA THR A 108 3.22 0.62 -7.78
C THR A 108 2.22 -0.28 -7.05
N ARG A 109 2.45 -0.56 -5.76
CA ARG A 109 1.54 -1.37 -4.94
C ARG A 109 0.17 -0.69 -4.78
N LEU A 110 0.15 0.61 -4.48
CA LEU A 110 -1.10 1.40 -4.42
C LEU A 110 -1.84 1.41 -5.76
N LYS A 111 -1.13 1.44 -6.89
CA LYS A 111 -1.76 1.37 -8.22
C LYS A 111 -2.39 0.01 -8.46
N ASN A 112 -1.65 -1.07 -8.21
CA ASN A 112 -2.12 -2.44 -8.39
C ASN A 112 -3.35 -2.70 -7.51
N LEU A 113 -3.30 -2.29 -6.25
CA LEU A 113 -4.38 -2.49 -5.30
C LEU A 113 -5.72 -1.93 -5.78
N THR A 114 -5.71 -0.73 -6.37
CA THR A 114 -6.92 -0.09 -6.91
C THR A 114 -7.35 -0.59 -8.29
N ALA A 115 -6.49 -1.32 -8.99
CA ALA A 115 -6.71 -1.76 -10.37
C ALA A 115 -7.10 -3.24 -10.46
N GLU A 116 -6.58 -4.06 -9.55
CA GLU A 116 -6.81 -5.50 -9.51
C GLU A 116 -8.18 -5.85 -8.89
N SER A 117 -8.61 -7.09 -9.08
CA SER A 117 -9.79 -7.60 -8.39
C SER A 117 -9.57 -7.65 -6.89
N ALA A 118 -10.63 -7.48 -6.12
CA ALA A 118 -10.62 -7.62 -4.68
C ALA A 118 -10.44 -9.08 -4.27
N ASP A 119 -9.75 -9.30 -3.17
CA ASP A 119 -9.42 -10.63 -2.69
C ASP A 119 -10.68 -11.40 -2.30
N GLY A 120 -10.80 -12.63 -2.82
CA GLY A 120 -11.98 -13.48 -2.63
C GLY A 120 -13.18 -13.15 -3.51
N PHE A 121 -13.11 -12.11 -4.36
CA PHE A 121 -14.15 -11.81 -5.34
C PHE A 121 -13.93 -12.63 -6.62
N VAL A 122 -14.99 -13.28 -7.09
CA VAL A 122 -14.96 -14.10 -8.31
C VAL A 122 -16.05 -13.62 -9.23
N GLY A 123 -15.66 -13.18 -10.44
CA GLY A 123 -16.59 -12.63 -11.42
C GLY A 123 -17.52 -13.69 -11.98
N ARG A 124 -18.74 -13.27 -12.33
CA ARG A 124 -19.71 -14.12 -13.02
C ARG A 124 -19.15 -14.73 -14.30
N ALA A 125 -19.37 -16.03 -14.48
CA ALA A 125 -19.00 -16.73 -15.70
C ALA A 125 -19.89 -16.31 -16.89
N ASN A 126 -21.15 -15.97 -16.62
CA ASN A 126 -22.13 -15.52 -17.60
C ASN A 126 -23.30 -14.79 -16.88
N LYS A 127 -24.29 -14.31 -17.64
CA LYS A 127 -25.41 -13.53 -17.09
C LYS A 127 -26.30 -14.32 -16.12
N ASP A 128 -26.37 -15.64 -16.25
CA ASP A 128 -27.23 -16.52 -15.45
C ASP A 128 -26.53 -17.00 -14.16
N ASP A 129 -25.25 -16.67 -13.99
CA ASP A 129 -24.47 -16.95 -12.80
C ASP A 129 -24.89 -15.98 -11.67
N VAL A 130 -25.77 -16.47 -10.80
CA VAL A 130 -26.27 -15.72 -9.64
C VAL A 130 -25.46 -15.99 -8.37
N ILE A 131 -24.42 -16.83 -8.46
CA ILE A 131 -23.60 -17.26 -7.31
C ILE A 131 -22.34 -16.41 -7.18
N ASN A 132 -21.80 -15.96 -8.32
CA ASN A 132 -20.58 -15.18 -8.40
C ASN A 132 -20.86 -13.66 -8.47
N ASP A 133 -19.81 -12.89 -8.20
CA ASP A 133 -19.85 -11.45 -8.02
C ASP A 133 -20.05 -10.73 -9.36
N LEU A 134 -20.95 -9.75 -9.37
CA LEU A 134 -21.20 -8.93 -10.56
C LEU A 134 -19.99 -8.03 -10.86
N PHE A 135 -19.40 -7.49 -9.79
CA PHE A 135 -18.26 -6.61 -9.77
C PHE A 135 -17.19 -7.21 -8.85
N THR A 136 -15.97 -7.28 -9.36
CA THR A 136 -14.79 -7.74 -8.64
C THR A 136 -13.73 -6.65 -8.49
N ASN A 137 -13.82 -5.55 -9.24
CA ASN A 137 -12.85 -4.45 -9.17
C ASN A 137 -13.52 -3.09 -9.39
N TRP A 138 -12.83 -2.03 -8.97
CA TRP A 138 -13.32 -0.65 -9.04
C TRP A 138 -13.55 -0.15 -10.48
N ALA A 139 -12.77 -0.62 -11.45
CA ALA A 139 -12.95 -0.20 -12.84
C ALA A 139 -14.31 -0.65 -13.41
N GLN A 140 -14.84 -1.79 -12.97
CA GLN A 140 -16.16 -2.28 -13.39
C GLN A 140 -17.33 -1.42 -12.89
N ILE A 141 -17.12 -0.64 -11.83
CA ILE A 141 -18.11 0.27 -11.24
C ILE A 141 -17.81 1.74 -11.56
N GLY A 142 -16.98 2.01 -12.58
CA GLY A 142 -16.70 3.36 -13.05
C GLY A 142 -15.58 4.10 -12.31
N ILE A 143 -14.80 3.43 -11.46
CA ILE A 143 -13.72 4.07 -10.70
C ILE A 143 -12.37 3.62 -11.26
N GLY A 144 -11.67 4.55 -11.91
CA GLY A 144 -10.44 4.23 -12.65
C GLY A 144 -9.34 5.25 -12.41
N THR A 145 -8.10 4.85 -12.72
CA THR A 145 -6.97 5.79 -12.73
C THR A 145 -6.94 6.55 -14.05
N VAL A 146 -6.83 7.87 -14.00
CA VAL A 146 -6.68 8.73 -15.18
C VAL A 146 -5.35 8.41 -15.86
N ALA A 147 -5.40 7.89 -17.09
CA ALA A 147 -4.21 7.44 -17.82
C ALA A 147 -3.61 8.50 -18.76
N ASP A 148 -4.37 9.55 -19.07
CA ASP A 148 -3.92 10.63 -19.95
C ASP A 148 -2.95 11.56 -19.21
N GLU A 149 -1.68 11.54 -19.61
CA GLU A 149 -0.62 12.38 -19.02
C GLU A 149 -0.82 13.88 -19.26
N SER A 150 -1.68 14.27 -20.21
CA SER A 150 -2.04 15.67 -20.44
C SER A 150 -3.12 16.18 -19.48
N ASP A 151 -3.82 15.27 -18.81
CA ASP A 151 -4.83 15.60 -17.81
C ASP A 151 -4.14 16.03 -16.50
N PRO A 152 -4.53 17.16 -15.87
CA PRO A 152 -3.99 17.57 -14.57
C PRO A 152 -4.12 16.48 -13.48
N GLU A 153 -5.11 15.62 -13.60
CA GLU A 153 -5.40 14.52 -12.69
C GLU A 153 -4.73 13.19 -13.10
N ALA A 154 -3.81 13.18 -14.09
CA ALA A 154 -3.08 11.98 -14.51
C ALA A 154 -2.55 11.16 -13.32
N GLY A 155 -2.84 9.87 -13.26
CA GLY A 155 -2.44 9.00 -12.15
C GLY A 155 -3.29 9.08 -10.88
N LEU A 156 -4.25 10.02 -10.79
CA LEU A 156 -5.28 10.04 -9.74
C LEU A 156 -6.47 9.15 -10.14
N LEU A 157 -7.27 8.78 -9.16
CA LEU A 157 -8.55 8.09 -9.37
C LEU A 157 -9.63 9.10 -9.76
N ARG A 158 -10.49 8.71 -10.70
CA ARG A 158 -11.67 9.45 -11.12
C ARG A 158 -12.89 8.53 -11.07
N ILE A 159 -14.02 9.08 -10.63
CA ILE A 159 -15.31 8.41 -10.62
C ILE A 159 -16.07 8.82 -11.88
N ASP A 160 -16.51 7.84 -12.66
CA ASP A 160 -17.57 7.99 -13.64
C ASP A 160 -18.92 7.83 -12.92
N GLU A 161 -19.56 8.97 -12.63
CA GLU A 161 -20.81 9.03 -11.88
C GLU A 161 -21.94 8.22 -12.52
N GLU A 162 -22.04 8.22 -13.85
CA GLU A 162 -23.10 7.49 -14.56
C GLU A 162 -22.87 5.97 -14.46
N ALA A 163 -21.62 5.53 -14.63
CA ALA A 163 -21.26 4.13 -14.46
C ALA A 163 -21.43 3.65 -13.01
N LEU A 164 -21.09 4.50 -12.03
CA LEU A 164 -21.27 4.19 -10.61
C LEU A 164 -22.75 4.09 -10.24
N ASP A 165 -23.58 5.04 -10.69
CA ASP A 165 -25.03 5.03 -10.46
C ASP A 165 -25.66 3.76 -11.01
N LYS A 166 -25.27 3.38 -12.24
CA LYS A 166 -25.73 2.13 -12.85
C LYS A 166 -25.30 0.90 -12.05
N ALA A 167 -24.05 0.85 -11.58
CA ALA A 167 -23.57 -0.27 -10.78
C ALA A 167 -24.33 -0.40 -9.44
N ILE A 168 -24.61 0.72 -8.77
CA ILE A 168 -25.40 0.77 -7.54
C ILE A 168 -26.84 0.31 -7.79
N GLU A 169 -27.42 0.64 -8.94
CA GLU A 169 -28.74 0.17 -9.34
C GLU A 169 -28.79 -1.34 -9.61
N GLU A 170 -27.74 -1.88 -10.25
CA GLU A 170 -27.67 -3.30 -10.58
C GLU A 170 -27.45 -4.18 -9.35
N ASP A 171 -26.49 -3.82 -8.48
CA ASP A 171 -26.22 -4.57 -7.24
C ASP A 171 -25.49 -3.73 -6.18
N ILE A 172 -26.27 -2.94 -5.42
CA ILE A 172 -25.75 -2.13 -4.31
C ILE A 172 -25.00 -2.94 -3.24
N ARG A 173 -25.36 -4.21 -3.02
CA ARG A 173 -24.69 -5.04 -2.00
C ARG A 173 -23.30 -5.42 -2.47
N ASN A 174 -23.19 -5.88 -3.70
CA ASN A 174 -21.88 -6.23 -4.26
C ASN A 174 -20.97 -5.00 -4.40
N VAL A 175 -21.53 -3.81 -4.72
CA VAL A 175 -20.78 -2.55 -4.65
C VAL A 175 -20.29 -2.29 -3.22
N ALA A 176 -21.15 -2.39 -2.20
CA ALA A 176 -20.75 -2.16 -0.81
C ALA A 176 -19.67 -3.16 -0.35
N GLU A 177 -19.85 -4.46 -0.60
CA GLU A 177 -18.88 -5.51 -0.29
C GLU A 177 -17.52 -5.23 -0.93
N LEU A 178 -17.49 -4.77 -2.18
CA LEU A 178 -16.25 -4.46 -2.89
C LEU A 178 -15.40 -3.40 -2.19
N PHE A 179 -16.02 -2.51 -1.40
CA PHE A 179 -15.30 -1.55 -0.57
C PHE A 179 -15.05 -2.06 0.84
N SER A 180 -16.07 -2.63 1.49
CA SER A 180 -16.10 -2.78 2.95
C SER A 180 -16.23 -4.20 3.48
N ALA A 181 -16.24 -5.23 2.63
CA ALA A 181 -16.23 -6.61 3.13
C ALA A 181 -15.03 -6.82 4.07
N ASP A 182 -15.28 -7.38 5.24
CA ASP A 182 -14.26 -7.65 6.27
C ASP A 182 -14.21 -9.15 6.52
N LEU A 183 -13.30 -9.82 5.81
CA LEU A 183 -13.12 -11.27 5.83
C LEU A 183 -14.45 -12.05 5.76
N GLU A 184 -15.35 -11.62 4.87
CA GLU A 184 -16.69 -12.19 4.76
C GLU A 184 -16.66 -13.54 4.03
N GLY A 185 -17.16 -14.57 4.69
CA GLY A 185 -17.20 -15.92 4.15
C GLY A 185 -18.41 -16.16 3.25
N THR A 186 -18.18 -16.62 2.02
CA THR A 186 -19.22 -17.11 1.12
C THR A 186 -18.79 -18.39 0.41
N THR A 187 -19.70 -19.03 -0.31
CA THR A 187 -19.49 -20.33 -0.96
C THR A 187 -20.22 -20.36 -2.30
N ASN A 188 -19.71 -21.17 -3.23
CA ASN A 188 -20.43 -21.48 -4.47
C ASN A 188 -21.13 -22.85 -4.43
N SER A 189 -21.07 -23.54 -3.30
CA SER A 189 -21.66 -24.85 -3.09
C SER A 189 -23.04 -24.74 -2.46
N SER A 190 -23.97 -25.59 -2.88
CA SER A 190 -25.26 -25.80 -2.20
C SER A 190 -25.14 -26.67 -0.94
N ASP A 191 -24.02 -27.38 -0.79
CA ASP A 191 -23.90 -28.50 0.14
C ASP A 191 -23.37 -28.08 1.52
N PHE A 192 -22.71 -26.92 1.56
CA PHE A 192 -22.11 -26.37 2.77
C PHE A 192 -22.15 -24.85 2.74
N ASN A 193 -22.22 -24.23 3.91
CA ASN A 193 -22.09 -22.79 4.12
C ASN A 193 -20.83 -22.47 4.92
N VAL A 194 -20.35 -21.22 4.86
CA VAL A 194 -19.29 -20.76 5.76
C VAL A 194 -19.87 -20.58 7.15
N ALA A 195 -19.26 -21.24 8.14
CA ALA A 195 -19.69 -21.18 9.53
C ALA A 195 -19.00 -20.04 10.28
N SER A 196 -17.70 -19.84 10.02
CA SER A 196 -16.93 -18.74 10.57
C SER A 196 -15.63 -18.56 9.79
N VAL A 197 -15.14 -17.33 9.72
CA VAL A 197 -13.80 -17.01 9.25
C VAL A 197 -12.95 -16.64 10.47
N GLY A 198 -11.90 -17.41 10.73
CA GLY A 198 -10.99 -17.14 11.84
C GLY A 198 -10.09 -15.93 11.55
N THR A 199 -9.58 -15.28 12.60
CA THR A 199 -8.71 -14.09 12.48
C THR A 199 -7.36 -14.33 11.82
N ARG A 200 -7.00 -15.59 11.56
CA ARG A 200 -5.77 -15.99 10.84
C ARG A 200 -6.03 -16.35 9.39
N ALA A 201 -7.28 -16.51 8.99
CA ALA A 201 -7.63 -16.80 7.62
C ALA A 201 -7.36 -15.56 6.78
N LYS A 202 -6.76 -15.75 5.62
CA LYS A 202 -6.55 -14.68 4.66
C LYS A 202 -7.74 -14.60 3.72
N ALA A 203 -7.94 -13.43 3.15
CA ALA A 203 -8.85 -13.27 2.03
C ALA A 203 -8.38 -14.09 0.82
N GLY A 204 -9.33 -14.58 0.02
CA GLY A 204 -9.01 -15.43 -1.12
C GLY A 204 -10.08 -16.46 -1.43
N VAL A 205 -9.76 -17.34 -2.40
CA VAL A 205 -10.62 -18.43 -2.86
C VAL A 205 -9.96 -19.75 -2.51
N TYR A 206 -10.70 -20.62 -1.84
CA TYR A 206 -10.22 -21.89 -1.30
C TYR A 206 -11.05 -23.04 -1.82
N ASP A 207 -10.38 -24.02 -2.43
CA ASP A 207 -11.04 -25.25 -2.87
C ASP A 207 -11.43 -26.12 -1.67
N VAL A 208 -12.66 -26.62 -1.68
CA VAL A 208 -13.17 -27.63 -0.76
C VAL A 208 -13.35 -28.93 -1.51
N LYS A 209 -12.75 -30.01 -1.01
CA LYS A 209 -12.89 -31.37 -1.56
C LYS A 209 -13.39 -32.28 -0.46
N TYR A 210 -14.38 -33.10 -0.76
CA TYR A 210 -14.95 -34.00 0.23
C TYR A 210 -15.56 -35.23 -0.43
N ASP A 211 -15.55 -36.34 0.29
CA ASP A 211 -16.19 -37.58 -0.12
C ASP A 211 -17.44 -37.85 0.71
N VAL A 212 -18.47 -38.38 0.08
CA VAL A 212 -19.71 -38.78 0.71
C VAL A 212 -19.89 -40.28 0.51
N VAL A 213 -20.00 -41.02 1.62
CA VAL A 213 -20.12 -42.49 1.61
C VAL A 213 -21.49 -42.93 2.05
N GLU A 214 -22.01 -43.97 1.40
CA GLU A 214 -23.26 -44.62 1.80
C GLU A 214 -23.02 -45.54 3.00
N TYR A 215 -23.99 -45.61 3.89
CA TYR A 215 -24.04 -46.60 4.96
C TYR A 215 -25.49 -47.05 5.19
N THR A 216 -25.66 -48.28 5.65
CA THR A 216 -26.96 -48.77 6.11
C THR A 216 -27.15 -48.37 7.56
N ASP A 217 -28.18 -47.59 7.83
CA ASP A 217 -28.57 -47.21 9.18
C ASP A 217 -28.94 -48.48 9.98
N PRO A 218 -28.26 -48.75 11.11
CA PRO A 218 -28.44 -50.00 11.84
C PRO A 218 -29.80 -50.10 12.54
N ASP A 219 -30.46 -48.97 12.81
CA ASP A 219 -31.73 -48.92 13.54
C ASP A 219 -32.94 -48.97 12.60
N THR A 220 -32.81 -48.42 11.40
CA THR A 220 -33.91 -48.30 10.42
C THR A 220 -33.73 -49.17 9.18
N GLY A 221 -32.51 -49.63 8.88
CA GLY A 221 -32.18 -50.38 7.66
C GLY A 221 -32.16 -49.52 6.38
N GLU A 222 -32.38 -48.20 6.50
CA GLU A 222 -32.34 -47.27 5.37
C GLU A 222 -30.90 -47.01 4.91
N ILE A 223 -30.70 -46.83 3.60
CA ILE A 223 -29.43 -46.36 3.06
C ILE A 223 -29.37 -44.85 3.29
N LYS A 224 -28.39 -44.41 4.08
CA LYS A 224 -28.09 -43.01 4.35
C LYS A 224 -26.70 -42.66 3.85
N THR A 225 -26.40 -41.37 3.76
CA THR A 225 -25.07 -40.88 3.44
C THR A 225 -24.43 -40.23 4.65
N LYS A 226 -23.10 -40.30 4.71
CA LYS A 226 -22.30 -39.57 5.69
C LYS A 226 -21.08 -38.96 5.02
N LEU A 227 -20.62 -37.85 5.56
CA LEU A 227 -19.38 -37.22 5.13
C LEU A 227 -18.17 -38.08 5.52
N GLY A 228 -17.23 -38.22 4.60
CA GLY A 228 -15.89 -38.71 4.85
C GLY A 228 -14.94 -37.59 5.26
N ASP A 229 -13.71 -37.66 4.76
CA ASP A 229 -12.72 -36.61 5.00
C ASP A 229 -13.04 -35.36 4.17
N VAL A 230 -12.92 -34.20 4.80
CA VAL A 230 -13.07 -32.89 4.16
C VAL A 230 -11.70 -32.23 4.11
N TYR A 231 -11.37 -31.70 2.94
CA TYR A 231 -10.15 -30.95 2.69
C TYR A 231 -10.52 -29.54 2.27
N ILE A 232 -9.89 -28.55 2.90
CA ILE A 232 -10.05 -27.14 2.58
C ILE A 232 -8.65 -26.60 2.26
N ASN A 233 -8.51 -26.00 1.08
CA ASN A 233 -7.22 -25.52 0.57
C ASN A 233 -6.10 -26.58 0.65
N GLY A 234 -6.44 -27.82 0.29
CA GLY A 234 -5.52 -28.97 0.26
C GLY A 234 -5.22 -29.62 1.63
N VAL A 235 -5.67 -29.04 2.75
CA VAL A 235 -5.42 -29.57 4.09
C VAL A 235 -6.67 -30.22 4.66
N LYS A 236 -6.51 -31.36 5.35
CA LYS A 236 -7.61 -32.06 6.01
C LYS A 236 -8.16 -31.21 7.17
N ALA A 237 -9.44 -30.88 7.11
CA ALA A 237 -10.14 -30.12 8.14
C ALA A 237 -10.46 -30.99 9.36
N SER A 238 -10.42 -30.40 10.55
CA SER A 238 -10.77 -31.03 11.81
C SER A 238 -12.25 -30.81 12.16
N THR A 239 -12.86 -31.79 12.82
CA THR A 239 -14.25 -31.71 13.32
C THR A 239 -14.28 -31.50 14.83
N ASP A 240 -15.30 -30.80 15.33
CA ASP A 240 -15.56 -30.65 16.77
C ASP A 240 -16.83 -31.40 17.16
N SER A 241 -16.77 -32.27 18.16
CA SER A 241 -17.94 -33.00 18.64
C SER A 241 -19.01 -32.11 19.28
N ALA A 242 -18.66 -30.88 19.69
CA ALA A 242 -19.63 -29.89 20.15
C ALA A 242 -20.45 -29.26 19.02
N PHE A 243 -19.96 -29.33 17.77
CA PHE A 243 -20.60 -28.75 16.59
C PHE A 243 -20.60 -29.77 15.44
N PRO A 244 -21.51 -30.76 15.47
CA PRO A 244 -21.59 -31.77 14.42
C PRO A 244 -21.79 -31.14 13.02
N GLY A 245 -21.10 -31.69 12.03
CA GLY A 245 -21.10 -31.19 10.65
C GLY A 245 -20.21 -29.97 10.39
N ARG A 246 -19.50 -29.45 11.41
CA ARG A 246 -18.53 -28.36 11.27
C ARG A 246 -17.11 -28.89 11.00
N TYR A 247 -16.46 -28.32 10.00
CA TYR A 247 -15.10 -28.64 9.58
C TYR A 247 -14.25 -27.39 9.56
N THR A 248 -13.16 -27.37 10.32
CA THR A 248 -12.28 -26.21 10.51
C THR A 248 -10.85 -26.51 10.09
N VAL A 249 -10.19 -25.58 9.41
CA VAL A 249 -8.76 -25.68 9.10
C VAL A 249 -7.94 -25.33 10.34
N GLY A 250 -7.24 -26.32 10.91
CA GLY A 250 -6.38 -26.14 12.08
C GLY A 250 -4.91 -25.86 11.76
N ASP A 251 -4.49 -25.99 10.50
CA ASP A 251 -3.12 -25.77 10.06
C ASP A 251 -2.82 -24.26 9.98
N LEU A 252 -1.93 -23.78 10.86
CA LEU A 252 -1.59 -22.37 10.99
C LEU A 252 -0.72 -21.84 9.85
N ASP A 253 -0.09 -22.72 9.07
CA ASP A 253 0.72 -22.36 7.91
C ASP A 253 -0.12 -22.28 6.62
N ASN A 254 -1.41 -22.65 6.68
CA ASN A 254 -2.34 -22.57 5.56
C ASN A 254 -3.05 -21.21 5.54
N ASP A 255 -3.24 -20.62 4.35
CA ASP A 255 -3.96 -19.34 4.21
C ASP A 255 -5.43 -19.41 4.66
N ALA A 256 -6.04 -20.60 4.66
CA ALA A 256 -7.38 -20.84 5.19
C ALA A 256 -7.40 -21.12 6.71
N ALA A 257 -6.31 -20.91 7.45
CA ALA A 257 -6.23 -21.20 8.89
C ALA A 257 -7.38 -20.58 9.71
N GLY A 258 -8.16 -21.42 10.39
CA GLY A 258 -9.31 -20.98 11.19
C GLY A 258 -10.60 -20.78 10.40
N LEU A 259 -10.60 -20.98 9.07
CA LEU A 259 -11.82 -21.06 8.28
C LEU A 259 -12.60 -22.32 8.67
N ALA A 260 -13.89 -22.14 8.97
CA ALA A 260 -14.81 -23.23 9.28
C ALA A 260 -15.99 -23.23 8.30
N ILE A 261 -16.32 -24.41 7.78
CA ILE A 261 -17.52 -24.66 7.00
C ILE A 261 -18.47 -25.58 7.75
N GLN A 262 -19.77 -25.43 7.48
CA GLN A 262 -20.82 -26.28 8.01
C GLN A 262 -21.51 -26.96 6.84
N PHE A 263 -21.57 -28.28 6.85
CA PHE A 263 -22.44 -29.01 5.94
C PHE A 263 -23.86 -29.02 6.48
N THR A 264 -24.82 -28.82 5.59
CA THR A 264 -26.23 -29.12 5.89
C THR A 264 -26.40 -30.61 5.67
N GLU A 265 -26.58 -31.41 6.73
CA GLU A 265 -26.58 -32.89 6.66
C GLU A 265 -27.73 -33.52 5.83
N ALA A 266 -28.54 -32.72 5.12
CA ALA A 266 -29.62 -33.23 4.29
C ALA A 266 -29.13 -33.56 2.86
N ASP A 267 -29.37 -34.81 2.44
CA ASP A 267 -29.38 -35.26 1.04
C ASP A 267 -28.09 -35.10 0.22
N LEU A 268 -26.93 -35.20 0.87
CA LEU A 268 -25.65 -35.25 0.15
C LEU A 268 -25.57 -36.53 -0.69
N LYS A 269 -25.35 -36.37 -2.00
CA LYS A 269 -25.20 -37.48 -2.93
C LYS A 269 -23.90 -38.24 -2.67
N ALA A 270 -23.90 -39.57 -2.74
CA ALA A 270 -22.68 -40.37 -2.62
C ALA A 270 -21.67 -40.07 -3.74
N GLY A 271 -20.38 -40.14 -3.41
CA GLY A 271 -19.25 -39.91 -4.33
C GLY A 271 -18.32 -38.77 -3.89
N SER A 272 -17.36 -38.45 -4.75
CA SER A 272 -16.42 -37.34 -4.54
C SER A 272 -16.99 -36.05 -5.10
N HIS A 273 -16.87 -34.98 -4.32
CA HIS A 273 -17.39 -33.67 -4.64
C HIS A 273 -16.36 -32.57 -4.42
N SER A 274 -16.60 -31.43 -5.04
CA SER A 274 -15.81 -30.23 -4.85
C SER A 274 -16.67 -28.99 -4.90
N GLY A 275 -16.32 -28.01 -4.08
CA GLY A 275 -16.85 -26.65 -4.15
C GLY A 275 -15.75 -25.66 -3.79
N GLN A 276 -16.12 -24.40 -3.66
CA GLN A 276 -15.21 -23.34 -3.25
C GLN A 276 -15.82 -22.52 -2.13
N VAL A 277 -14.96 -22.18 -1.18
CA VAL A 277 -15.22 -21.15 -0.18
C VAL A 277 -14.43 -19.91 -0.58
N ARG A 278 -15.03 -18.74 -0.43
CA ARG A 278 -14.38 -17.46 -0.65
C ARG A 278 -14.41 -16.67 0.64
N VAL A 279 -13.29 -16.07 0.98
CA VAL A 279 -13.16 -15.10 2.06
C VAL A 279 -12.94 -13.76 1.39
N LYS A 280 -13.96 -12.91 1.38
CA LYS A 280 -13.96 -11.61 0.71
C LYS A 280 -13.35 -10.54 1.60
N GLN A 281 -12.42 -9.78 1.04
CA GLN A 281 -11.91 -8.54 1.63
C GLN A 281 -12.18 -7.40 0.68
N GLY A 282 -12.83 -6.36 1.16
CA GLY A 282 -13.07 -5.15 0.39
C GLY A 282 -11.78 -4.36 0.18
N LYS A 283 -11.72 -3.55 -0.87
CA LYS A 283 -10.54 -2.76 -1.23
C LYS A 283 -10.10 -1.77 -0.16
N VAL A 284 -11.01 -1.30 0.70
CA VAL A 284 -10.63 -0.46 1.85
C VAL A 284 -9.90 -1.29 2.89
N GLY A 285 -10.36 -2.51 3.18
CA GLY A 285 -9.67 -3.45 4.05
C GLY A 285 -8.28 -3.81 3.54
N GLU A 286 -8.16 -4.19 2.26
CA GLU A 286 -6.85 -4.47 1.64
C GLU A 286 -5.91 -3.25 1.69
N MET A 287 -6.43 -2.03 1.55
CA MET A 287 -5.65 -0.79 1.67
C MET A 287 -5.17 -0.57 3.11
N ILE A 288 -6.03 -0.83 4.10
CA ILE A 288 -5.64 -0.74 5.51
C ILE A 288 -4.55 -1.77 5.83
N ASP A 289 -4.67 -3.00 5.35
CA ASP A 289 -3.67 -4.06 5.56
C ASP A 289 -2.33 -3.67 4.91
N PHE A 290 -2.39 -3.19 3.66
CA PHE A 290 -1.21 -2.69 2.95
C PHE A 290 -0.54 -1.54 3.71
N LEU A 291 -1.28 -0.50 4.11
CA LEU A 291 -0.72 0.65 4.81
C LEU A 291 -0.20 0.28 6.19
N THR A 292 -0.89 -0.61 6.92
CA THR A 292 -0.44 -1.15 8.21
C THR A 292 0.91 -1.84 8.07
N ALA A 293 1.09 -2.66 7.02
CA ALA A 293 2.36 -3.32 6.74
C ALA A 293 3.44 -2.33 6.29
N GLU A 294 3.10 -1.38 5.43
CA GLU A 294 4.03 -0.41 4.83
C GLU A 294 4.51 0.65 5.84
N LEU A 295 3.74 0.89 6.91
CA LEU A 295 4.08 1.84 7.97
C LEU A 295 4.71 1.18 9.21
N GLN A 296 4.97 -0.14 9.20
CA GLN A 296 5.64 -0.80 10.31
C GLN A 296 7.00 -0.16 10.61
N PRO A 297 7.24 0.34 11.83
CA PRO A 297 8.47 1.03 12.17
C PRO A 297 9.65 0.07 12.27
N VAL A 298 10.86 0.62 12.13
CA VAL A 298 12.10 -0.06 12.54
C VAL A 298 12.15 -0.09 14.06
N VAL A 299 12.31 -1.27 14.66
CA VAL A 299 12.35 -1.47 16.12
C VAL A 299 13.72 -2.00 16.51
N ASP A 300 14.39 -1.37 17.46
CA ASP A 300 15.69 -1.81 17.99
C ASP A 300 16.74 -2.13 16.91
N GLN A 301 16.78 -1.34 15.83
CA GLN A 301 17.67 -1.54 14.66
C GLN A 301 17.38 -2.79 13.82
N HIS A 302 16.27 -3.49 14.08
CA HIS A 302 15.78 -4.62 13.30
C HIS A 302 14.86 -4.10 12.19
N THR A 303 15.15 -4.49 10.95
CA THR A 303 14.49 -3.94 9.74
C THR A 303 13.68 -4.98 8.98
N GLU A 304 13.79 -6.25 9.36
CA GLU A 304 13.14 -7.40 8.72
C GLU A 304 11.61 -7.28 8.63
N ASN A 305 10.99 -6.65 9.64
CA ASN A 305 9.54 -6.46 9.70
C ASN A 305 9.11 -5.01 9.41
N ALA A 306 10.07 -4.12 9.15
CA ALA A 306 9.78 -2.72 8.89
C ALA A 306 9.24 -2.55 7.46
N GLY A 307 8.28 -1.64 7.30
CA GLY A 307 7.79 -1.25 5.99
C GLY A 307 8.85 -0.53 5.16
N THR A 308 8.58 -0.34 3.87
CA THR A 308 9.56 0.22 2.93
C THR A 308 9.93 1.65 3.31
N ILE A 309 8.95 2.48 3.65
CA ILE A 309 9.18 3.89 4.01
C ILE A 309 9.97 4.03 5.33
N PRO A 310 9.58 3.41 6.46
CA PRO A 310 10.36 3.48 7.69
C PRO A 310 11.79 2.95 7.53
N ARG A 311 11.97 1.89 6.75
CA ARG A 311 13.29 1.35 6.44
C ARG A 311 14.14 2.36 5.65
N LEU A 312 13.58 3.01 4.63
CA LEU A 312 14.27 4.08 3.92
C LEU A 312 14.68 5.22 4.85
N ILE A 313 13.76 5.68 5.72
CA ILE A 313 14.08 6.72 6.69
C ILE A 313 15.28 6.29 7.55
N TYR A 314 15.24 5.08 8.09
CA TYR A 314 16.34 4.52 8.89
C TYR A 314 17.67 4.47 8.13
N GLU A 315 17.69 3.99 6.88
CA GLU A 315 18.90 3.92 6.05
C GLU A 315 19.53 5.31 5.80
N TYR A 316 18.72 6.36 5.71
CA TYR A 316 19.22 7.73 5.55
C TYR A 316 19.62 8.37 6.88
N SER A 317 18.78 8.23 7.91
CA SER A 317 18.85 9.02 9.14
C SER A 317 19.59 8.38 10.30
N ASP A 318 19.99 7.11 10.22
CA ASP A 318 20.73 6.46 11.31
C ASP A 318 21.99 7.28 11.64
N PRO A 319 22.15 7.74 12.90
CA PRO A 319 23.20 8.69 13.26
C PRO A 319 24.61 8.08 13.22
N LYS A 320 24.71 6.75 13.20
CA LYS A 320 26.00 6.03 13.25
C LYS A 320 26.41 5.49 11.88
N TYR A 321 25.44 4.93 11.16
CA TYR A 321 25.63 4.18 9.92
C TYR A 321 24.81 4.70 8.74
N GLY A 322 23.92 5.67 8.97
CA GLY A 322 23.08 6.23 7.92
C GLY A 322 23.87 6.99 6.87
N ILE A 323 23.27 7.14 5.70
CA ILE A 323 23.89 7.83 4.55
C ILE A 323 24.31 9.26 4.94
N ILE A 324 23.46 9.97 5.70
CA ILE A 324 23.74 11.35 6.13
C ILE A 324 24.99 11.39 7.02
N ALA A 325 25.06 10.52 8.04
CA ALA A 325 26.21 10.43 8.93
C ALA A 325 27.52 10.05 8.18
N GLY A 326 27.42 9.20 7.16
CA GLY A 326 28.53 8.85 6.29
C GLY A 326 29.02 10.04 5.44
N ILE A 327 28.10 10.85 4.94
CA ILE A 327 28.39 12.08 4.19
C ILE A 327 29.06 13.11 5.11
N ASP A 328 28.58 13.32 6.33
CA ASP A 328 29.18 14.25 7.29
C ASP A 328 30.65 13.90 7.56
N LYS A 329 30.93 12.61 7.79
CA LYS A 329 32.32 12.11 7.95
C LYS A 329 33.18 12.31 6.70
N LYS A 330 32.58 12.30 5.49
CA LYS A 330 33.31 12.60 4.25
C LYS A 330 33.58 14.09 4.11
N ILE A 331 32.60 14.95 4.44
CA ILE A 331 32.74 16.40 4.45
C ILE A 331 33.87 16.80 5.42
N GLU A 332 33.91 16.22 6.62
CA GLU A 332 34.96 16.50 7.60
C GLU A 332 36.36 16.16 7.06
N ARG A 333 36.52 14.98 6.45
CA ARG A 333 37.78 14.54 5.84
C ARG A 333 38.21 15.45 4.68
N GLU A 334 37.28 15.82 3.80
CA GLU A 334 37.58 16.71 2.67
C GLU A 334 37.92 18.13 3.14
N THR A 335 37.22 18.63 4.15
CA THR A 335 37.52 19.94 4.78
C THR A 335 38.93 19.96 5.33
N THR A 336 39.33 18.90 6.04
CA THR A 336 40.70 18.75 6.57
C THR A 336 41.73 18.68 5.45
N ARG A 337 41.43 17.93 4.37
CA ARG A 337 42.32 17.81 3.20
C ARG A 337 42.51 19.14 2.49
N LEU A 338 41.44 19.92 2.31
CA LEU A 338 41.49 21.24 1.68
C LEU A 338 42.31 22.23 2.50
N ALA A 339 42.13 22.26 3.83
CA ALA A 339 42.93 23.12 4.71
C ALA A 339 44.44 22.80 4.63
N LEU A 340 44.80 21.51 4.63
CA LEU A 340 46.19 21.08 4.45
C LEU A 340 46.75 21.45 3.06
N TRP A 341 45.93 21.32 2.02
CA TRP A 341 46.32 21.71 0.68
C TRP A 341 46.56 23.22 0.58
N GLU A 342 45.66 24.04 1.13
CA GLU A 342 45.81 25.50 1.18
C GLU A 342 47.11 25.89 1.90
N GLN A 343 47.37 25.28 3.07
CA GLN A 343 48.61 25.52 3.82
C GLN A 343 49.86 25.19 3.00
N ARG A 344 49.86 24.06 2.27
CA ARG A 344 50.97 23.66 1.39
C ARG A 344 51.15 24.63 0.22
N GLN A 345 50.06 25.09 -0.40
CA GLN A 345 50.12 26.06 -1.49
C GLN A 345 50.69 27.40 -1.00
N ARG A 346 50.20 27.93 0.12
CA ARG A 346 50.77 29.15 0.74
C ARG A 346 52.26 29.03 1.00
N ALA A 347 52.71 27.89 1.53
CA ALA A 347 54.14 27.64 1.75
C ALA A 347 54.95 27.58 0.45
N GLN A 348 54.40 27.02 -0.64
CA GLN A 348 55.05 27.00 -1.95
C GLN A 348 55.15 28.41 -2.56
N PHE A 349 54.08 29.21 -2.49
CA PHE A 349 54.10 30.60 -2.96
C PHE A 349 55.11 31.45 -2.19
N ASN A 350 55.16 31.33 -0.86
CA ASN A 350 56.15 32.06 -0.06
C ASN A 350 57.60 31.68 -0.42
N ARG A 351 57.85 30.39 -0.72
CA ARG A 351 59.17 29.92 -1.18
C ARG A 351 59.52 30.47 -2.56
N LEU A 352 58.55 30.49 -3.47
CA LEU A 352 58.73 31.06 -4.81
C LEU A 352 59.05 32.55 -4.73
N ASP A 353 58.33 33.30 -3.90
CA ASP A 353 58.57 34.73 -3.70
C ASP A 353 59.96 35.01 -3.12
N THR A 354 60.38 34.19 -2.15
CA THR A 354 61.75 34.23 -1.60
C THR A 354 62.80 33.93 -2.68
N LEU A 355 62.54 32.94 -3.54
CA LEU A 355 63.44 32.58 -4.64
C LEU A 355 63.55 33.71 -5.67
N LEU A 356 62.42 34.30 -6.08
CA LEU A 356 62.38 35.43 -7.00
C LEU A 356 63.11 36.64 -6.44
N THR A 357 62.90 36.95 -5.16
CA THR A 357 63.63 38.02 -4.46
C THR A 357 65.14 37.78 -4.50
N LYS A 358 65.58 36.55 -4.20
CA LYS A 358 67.00 36.17 -4.26
C LYS A 358 67.56 36.25 -5.69
N MET A 359 66.80 35.84 -6.70
CA MET A 359 67.19 35.95 -8.10
C MET A 359 67.34 37.41 -8.54
N ASN A 360 66.41 38.28 -8.14
CA ASN A 360 66.49 39.72 -8.42
C ASN A 360 67.73 40.35 -7.78
N GLN A 361 67.98 40.07 -6.49
CA GLN A 361 69.19 40.53 -5.80
C GLN A 361 70.48 40.05 -6.49
N THR A 362 70.49 38.79 -6.93
CA THR A 362 71.64 38.22 -7.66
C THR A 362 71.83 38.88 -9.03
N MET A 363 70.73 39.19 -9.72
CA MET A 363 70.75 39.89 -11.00
C MET A 363 71.30 41.31 -10.85
N GLU A 364 70.85 42.04 -9.84
CA GLU A 364 71.37 43.37 -9.49
C GLU A 364 72.87 43.32 -9.12
N SER A 365 73.29 42.34 -8.31
CA SER A 365 74.71 42.20 -7.96
C SER A 365 75.59 41.87 -9.17
N ASN A 366 75.10 41.03 -10.08
CA ASN A 366 75.81 40.70 -11.31
C ASN A 366 75.89 41.91 -12.25
N ALA A 367 74.81 42.70 -12.36
CA ALA A 367 74.81 43.94 -13.13
C ALA A 367 75.82 44.95 -12.56
N ALA A 368 75.89 45.09 -11.24
CA ALA A 368 76.88 45.96 -10.57
C ALA A 368 78.33 45.48 -10.81
N ALA A 369 78.59 44.18 -10.73
CA ALA A 369 79.92 43.60 -11.01
C ALA A 369 80.34 43.79 -12.48
N LEU A 370 79.41 43.63 -13.42
CA LEU A 370 79.64 43.94 -14.84
C LEU A 370 79.93 45.44 -15.05
N GLY A 371 79.21 46.32 -14.35
CA GLY A 371 79.50 47.76 -14.35
C GLY A 371 80.93 48.08 -13.90
N GLN A 372 81.40 47.45 -12.81
CA GLN A 372 82.76 47.62 -12.31
C GLN A 372 83.84 47.05 -13.24
N LEU A 373 83.54 45.94 -13.93
CA LEU A 373 84.40 45.38 -14.97
C LEU A 373 84.49 46.31 -16.20
N SER A 374 83.38 46.95 -16.58
CA SER A 374 83.39 47.94 -17.67
C SER A 374 84.21 49.20 -17.32
N SER A 375 84.13 49.69 -16.07
CA SER A 375 84.89 50.86 -15.62
C SER A 375 86.40 50.60 -15.42
N SER A 376 86.78 49.35 -15.14
CA SER A 376 88.20 48.95 -15.07
C SER A 376 88.83 48.75 -16.45
N SER A 377 88.03 48.43 -17.48
CA SER A 377 88.51 48.37 -18.87
C SER A 377 88.68 49.74 -19.55
N SER A 378 88.06 50.80 -19.02
CA SER A 378 88.20 52.18 -19.52
C SER A 378 89.32 52.99 -18.85
N SER A 379 90.12 52.36 -17.98
CA SER A 379 91.25 52.99 -17.26
C SER A 379 92.61 52.32 -17.54
N SER A 380 92.73 51.59 -18.66
CA SER A 380 93.99 51.04 -19.19
C SER A 380 94.56 51.90 -20.31
#